data_AF-A0A2N6BZ50-F1
#
_entry.id   AF-A0A2N6BZ50-F1
#
_cell.length_a   1.000
_cell.length_b   1.000
_cell.length_c   1.000
_cell.angle_alpha   90.00
_cell.angle_beta   90.00
_cell.angle_gamma   90.00
#
_symmetry.space_group_name_H-M   'P 1'
#
loop_
_entity.id
_entity.type
_entity.pdbx_description
1 polymer ?
#
loop_
_entity_poly.entity_id
_entity_poly.type
_entity_poly.pdbx_seq_one_letter_code
_entity_poly.pdbx_strand_id
1 'polypeptide(L)'
;MLKDVHVLAECFDDPVMKAAALRAVLTNMPGIGYVGASGLAGFSDNNAIRTQKIHDNVYIVGDGTSAAGPGQGLMAPRVGIAAHHQANQILRILLGKD
;
A
#
# COMPACT_ATOMS: atom_id res chain seq x y z
N MET A 1 -6.33 14.76 -13.73
CA MET A 1 -6.02 13.30 -13.65
C MET A 1 -4.59 13.09 -14.12
N LEU A 2 -3.86 12.18 -13.47
CA LEU A 2 -2.47 11.88 -13.83
C LEU A 2 -2.44 11.20 -15.21
N LYS A 3 -1.55 11.65 -16.08
CA LYS A 3 -1.36 11.08 -17.43
C LYS A 3 -0.16 10.13 -17.39
N ASP A 4 -0.21 9.09 -18.23
CA ASP A 4 0.90 8.13 -18.42
C ASP A 4 1.33 7.37 -17.14
N VAL A 5 0.39 7.14 -16.23
CA VAL A 5 0.59 6.33 -15.02
C VAL A 5 -0.07 4.98 -15.21
N HIS A 6 0.64 3.90 -14.93
CA HIS A 6 0.12 2.53 -14.99
C HIS A 6 -0.22 1.96 -13.61
N VAL A 7 0.51 2.39 -12.57
CA VAL A 7 0.32 1.95 -11.19
C VAL A 7 0.58 3.12 -10.25
N LEU A 8 -0.27 3.27 -9.23
CA LEU A 8 -0.14 4.25 -8.17
C LEU A 8 0.33 3.57 -6.88
N ALA A 9 1.47 4.04 -6.36
CA ALA A 9 1.93 3.74 -5.01
C ALA A 9 1.27 4.72 -4.04
N GLU A 10 0.51 4.22 -3.06
CA GLU A 10 -0.05 5.06 -2.01
C GLU A 10 0.85 5.06 -0.77
N CYS A 11 1.22 6.26 -0.32
CA CYS A 11 2.15 6.51 0.78
C CYS A 11 1.67 7.66 1.71
N PHE A 12 0.36 7.79 1.91
CA PHE A 12 -0.19 8.76 2.86
C PHE A 12 -0.10 8.22 4.29
N ASP A 13 0.19 9.09 5.26
CA ASP A 13 0.07 8.74 6.68
C ASP A 13 -1.36 8.93 7.20
N ASP A 14 -2.14 9.81 6.56
CA ASP A 14 -3.52 10.11 6.94
C ASP A 14 -4.50 9.03 6.41
N PRO A 15 -5.24 8.31 7.28
CA PRO A 15 -6.20 7.29 6.85
C PRO A 15 -7.33 7.83 5.96
N VAL A 16 -7.73 9.10 6.12
CA VAL A 16 -8.75 9.74 5.27
C VAL A 16 -8.23 9.88 3.85
N MET A 17 -6.96 10.28 3.71
CA MET A 17 -6.31 10.42 2.40
C MET A 17 -6.13 9.07 1.71
N LYS A 18 -5.85 7.98 2.46
CA LYS A 18 -5.82 6.62 1.91
C LYS A 18 -7.14 6.24 1.25
N ALA A 19 -8.23 6.41 1.98
CA ALA A 19 -9.57 6.08 1.50
C ALA A 19 -9.97 6.94 0.29
N ALA A 20 -9.64 8.24 0.33
CA ALA A 20 -9.90 9.15 -0.78
C ALA A 20 -9.09 8.80 -2.03
N ALA A 21 -7.80 8.46 -1.88
CA ALA A 21 -6.94 8.06 -2.98
C ALA A 21 -7.44 6.78 -3.65
N LEU A 22 -7.73 5.74 -2.87
CA LEU A 22 -8.28 4.49 -3.40
C LEU A 22 -9.60 4.73 -4.15
N ARG A 23 -10.53 5.50 -3.56
CA ARG A 23 -11.79 5.85 -4.22
C ARG A 23 -11.54 6.58 -5.54
N ALA A 24 -10.66 7.58 -5.54
CA ALA A 24 -10.37 8.36 -6.74
C ALA A 24 -9.80 7.51 -7.88
N VAL A 25 -8.96 6.52 -7.56
CA VAL A 25 -8.42 5.58 -8.57
C VAL A 25 -9.54 4.69 -9.11
N LEU A 26 -10.34 4.09 -8.23
CA LEU A 26 -11.43 3.19 -8.63
C LEU A 26 -12.50 3.89 -9.48
N THR A 27 -12.80 5.16 -9.21
CA THR A 27 -13.87 5.88 -9.91
C THR A 27 -13.40 6.61 -11.16
N ASN A 28 -12.16 7.14 -11.15
CA ASN A 28 -11.71 8.06 -12.19
C ASN A 28 -10.58 7.49 -13.04
N MET A 29 -9.91 6.41 -12.63
CA MET A 29 -8.71 5.87 -13.28
C MET A 29 -8.86 4.37 -13.58
N PRO A 30 -9.86 3.95 -14.37
CA PRO A 30 -10.10 2.54 -14.66
C PRO A 30 -8.87 1.89 -15.31
N GLY A 31 -8.52 0.69 -14.86
CA GLY A 31 -7.36 -0.07 -15.36
C GLY A 31 -6.02 0.33 -14.75
N ILE A 32 -5.95 1.40 -13.96
CA ILE A 32 -4.71 1.76 -13.24
C ILE A 32 -4.57 0.91 -11.99
N GLY A 33 -3.38 0.33 -11.81
CA GLY A 33 -3.06 -0.42 -10.60
C GLY A 33 -2.93 0.48 -9.37
N TYR A 34 -3.23 -0.05 -8.20
CA TYR A 34 -3.12 0.63 -6.92
C TYR A 34 -2.40 -0.27 -5.91
N VAL A 35 -1.36 0.26 -5.26
CA VAL A 35 -0.60 -0.46 -4.24
C VAL A 35 -0.43 0.43 -3.02
N GLY A 36 -1.24 0.20 -1.98
CA GLY A 36 -1.21 0.96 -0.73
C GLY A 36 -0.58 0.20 0.43
N ALA A 37 -0.50 0.85 1.58
CA ALA A 37 0.03 0.24 2.80
C ALA A 37 -0.80 0.51 4.05
N SER A 38 -0.91 -0.49 4.94
CA SER A 38 -1.64 -0.40 6.20
C SER A 38 -1.08 -1.36 7.24
N GLY A 39 -0.84 -0.90 8.48
CA GLY A 39 -0.35 -1.78 9.54
C GLY A 39 1.17 -1.79 9.71
N LEU A 40 1.79 -0.61 9.86
CA LEU A 40 3.26 -0.47 9.86
C LEU A 40 3.86 -0.07 11.22
N ALA A 41 3.01 0.22 12.20
CA ALA A 41 3.46 0.67 13.51
C ALA A 41 4.05 -0.47 14.37
N GLY A 42 4.84 -0.10 15.37
CA GLY A 42 5.36 -1.03 16.37
C GLY A 42 6.50 -1.91 15.87
N PHE A 43 6.76 -2.99 16.59
CA PHE A 43 7.94 -3.85 16.44
C PHE A 43 7.57 -5.34 16.42
N SER A 44 6.33 -5.66 15.99
CA SER A 44 5.89 -7.05 15.83
C SER A 44 6.62 -7.76 14.66
N ASP A 45 6.36 -9.06 14.49
CA ASP A 45 7.02 -9.91 13.50
C ASP A 45 7.02 -9.29 12.09
N ASN A 46 8.20 -9.24 11.48
CA ASN A 46 8.42 -8.74 10.13
C ASN A 46 7.59 -9.51 9.09
N ASN A 47 7.40 -10.82 9.28
CA ASN A 47 6.68 -11.68 8.33
C ASN A 47 5.14 -11.53 8.41
N ALA A 48 4.65 -10.72 9.35
CA ALA A 48 3.26 -10.29 9.37
C ALA A 48 2.97 -9.28 8.25
N ILE A 49 3.99 -8.55 7.76
CA ILE A 49 3.85 -7.65 6.61
C ILE A 49 3.70 -8.49 5.34
N ARG A 50 2.50 -8.46 4.76
CA ARG A 50 2.16 -9.25 3.57
C ARG A 50 1.55 -8.36 2.50
N THR A 51 1.71 -8.75 1.25
CA THR A 51 1.00 -8.15 0.12
C THR A 51 -0.30 -8.93 -0.09
N GLN A 52 -1.43 -8.25 -0.04
CA GLN A 52 -2.76 -8.84 -0.21
C GLN A 52 -3.48 -8.18 -1.38
N LYS A 53 -4.01 -8.99 -2.31
CA LYS A 53 -4.92 -8.51 -3.36
C LYS A 53 -6.31 -8.35 -2.75
N ILE A 54 -6.86 -7.14 -2.80
CA ILE A 54 -8.21 -6.84 -2.25
C ILE A 54 -9.25 -6.63 -3.36
N HIS A 55 -8.80 -6.29 -4.56
CA HIS A 55 -9.61 -6.18 -5.77
C HIS A 55 -8.71 -6.35 -7.01
N ASP A 56 -9.28 -6.40 -8.20
CA ASP A 56 -8.47 -6.43 -9.43
C ASP A 56 -7.59 -5.19 -9.53
N ASN A 57 -6.29 -5.44 -9.74
CA ASN A 57 -5.23 -4.44 -9.74
C ASN A 57 -5.10 -3.60 -8.45
N VAL A 58 -5.71 -4.00 -7.32
CA VAL A 58 -5.63 -3.28 -6.04
C VAL A 58 -5.01 -4.17 -4.97
N TYR A 59 -3.89 -3.72 -4.41
CA TYR A 59 -3.11 -4.42 -3.42
C TYR A 59 -2.84 -3.56 -2.19
N ILE A 60 -2.86 -4.20 -1.02
CA ILE A 60 -2.50 -3.59 0.27
C ILE A 60 -1.32 -4.35 0.87
N VAL A 61 -0.32 -3.61 1.32
CA VAL A 61 0.88 -4.13 1.98
C VAL A 61 0.86 -3.80 3.47
N GLY A 62 1.10 -4.78 4.32
CA GLY A 62 1.30 -4.58 5.76
C GLY A 62 0.68 -5.68 6.61
N ASP A 63 0.59 -5.45 7.92
CA ASP A 63 0.03 -6.44 8.85
C ASP A 63 -1.48 -6.26 9.10
N GLY A 64 -2.07 -5.20 8.54
CA GLY A 64 -3.51 -4.90 8.63
C GLY A 64 -4.04 -4.58 10.04
N THR A 65 -3.20 -4.51 11.07
CA THR A 65 -3.64 -4.41 12.47
C THR A 65 -2.89 -3.35 13.28
N SER A 66 -1.61 -3.09 12.99
CA SER A 66 -0.79 -2.18 13.80
C SER A 66 -0.98 -0.70 13.42
N ALA A 67 -1.60 0.07 14.30
CA ALA A 67 -1.77 1.52 14.17
C ALA A 67 -0.77 2.32 15.02
N ALA A 68 -0.37 3.49 14.53
CA ALA A 68 0.54 4.37 15.26
C ALA A 68 -0.20 5.04 16.44
N GLY A 69 0.47 5.14 17.59
CA GLY A 69 -0.06 5.75 18.80
C GLY A 69 0.99 5.94 19.89
N PRO A 70 0.62 6.50 21.06
CA PRO A 70 1.53 6.66 22.19
C PRO A 70 2.17 5.31 22.57
N GLY A 71 3.51 5.25 22.57
CA GLY A 71 4.26 4.02 22.86
C GLY A 71 4.41 3.04 21.68
N GLN A 72 3.76 3.29 20.55
CA GLN A 72 3.81 2.45 19.35
C GLN A 72 3.84 3.31 18.09
N GLY A 73 5.00 3.87 17.76
CA GLY A 73 5.19 4.71 16.58
C GLY A 73 5.34 3.93 15.27
N LEU A 74 5.38 4.64 14.15
CA LEU A 74 5.89 4.10 12.89
C LEU A 74 7.37 3.77 13.04
N MET A 75 7.77 2.57 12.61
CA MET A 75 9.15 2.12 12.71
C MET A 75 9.78 2.05 11.32
N ALA A 76 10.88 2.79 11.13
CA ALA A 76 11.60 2.85 9.85
C ALA A 76 11.90 1.48 9.24
N PRO A 77 12.30 0.43 10.00
CA PRO A 77 12.51 -0.90 9.44
C PRO A 77 11.25 -1.51 8.81
N ARG A 78 10.10 -1.40 9.49
CA ARG A 78 8.82 -1.94 8.99
C ARG A 78 8.29 -1.15 7.82
N VAL A 79 8.43 0.18 7.85
CA VAL A 79 8.12 1.04 6.70
C VAL A 79 8.98 0.64 5.49
N GLY A 80 10.26 0.36 5.71
CA GLY A 80 11.16 -0.15 4.68
C GLY A 80 10.69 -1.46 4.07
N ILE A 81 10.30 -2.46 4.89
CA ILE A 81 9.77 -3.75 4.38
C ILE A 81 8.53 -3.51 3.51
N ALA A 82 7.57 -2.72 4.01
CA ALA A 82 6.35 -2.44 3.27
C ALA A 82 6.63 -1.69 1.96
N ALA A 83 7.50 -0.69 1.96
CA ALA A 83 7.88 0.03 0.75
C ALA A 83 8.50 -0.90 -0.31
N HIS A 84 9.36 -1.84 0.07
CA HIS A 84 9.92 -2.81 -0.86
C HIS A 84 8.88 -3.81 -1.39
N HIS A 85 7.92 -4.22 -0.55
CA HIS A 85 6.77 -5.00 -0.99
C HIS A 85 5.91 -4.23 -1.99
N GLN A 86 5.65 -2.94 -1.75
CA GLN A 86 4.90 -2.10 -2.68
C GLN A 86 5.63 -1.98 -4.02
N ALA A 87 6.94 -1.68 -3.99
CA ALA A 87 7.78 -1.58 -5.18
C ALA A 87 7.79 -2.88 -6.00
N ASN A 88 7.95 -4.03 -5.34
CA ASN A 88 7.93 -5.33 -6.01
C ASN A 88 6.54 -5.64 -6.59
N GLN A 89 5.45 -5.31 -5.89
CA GLN A 89 4.11 -5.52 -6.42
C GLN A 89 3.82 -4.62 -7.63
N ILE A 90 4.29 -3.37 -7.62
CA ILE A 90 4.23 -2.47 -8.78
C ILE A 90 4.94 -3.11 -9.98
N LEU A 91 6.16 -3.63 -9.79
CA LEU A 91 6.88 -4.33 -10.85
C LEU A 91 6.09 -5.54 -11.38
N ARG A 92 5.48 -6.34 -10.51
CA ARG A 92 4.65 -7.48 -10.91
C ARG A 92 3.47 -7.07 -11.79
N ILE A 93 2.76 -6.00 -11.41
CA ILE A 93 1.65 -5.47 -12.20
C ILE A 93 2.14 -5.04 -13.59
N LEU A 94 3.25 -4.29 -13.65
CA LEU A 94 3.84 -3.84 -14.92
C LEU A 94 4.28 -5.01 -15.83
N LEU A 95 4.66 -6.14 -15.25
CA LEU A 95 5.05 -7.35 -15.98
C LEU A 95 3.86 -8.30 -16.28
N GLY A 96 2.63 -7.96 -15.87
CA GLY A 96 1.46 -8.82 -16.01
C GLY A 96 1.54 -10.10 -15.19
N LYS A 97 2.15 -10.05 -13.99
CA LYS A 97 2.42 -11.17 -13.08
C LYS A 97 1.63 -11.07 -11.78
N ASP A 98 0.31 -10.85 -11.90
CA ASP A 98 -0.62 -10.64 -10.77
C ASP A 98 -0.34 -11.51 -9.53
#